data_AF-A3ZQE7-F1
#
_entry.id   AF-A3ZQE7-F1
#
_cell.length_a   1.000
_cell.length_b   1.000
_cell.length_c   1.000
_cell.angle_alpha   90.00
_cell.angle_beta   90.00
_cell.angle_gamma   90.00
#
_symmetry.space_group_name_H-M   'P 1'
#
loop_
_entity.id
_entity.type
_entity.pdbx_description
1 polymer ?
#
loop_
_entity_poly.entity_id
_entity_poly.type
_entity_poly.pdbx_seq_one_letter_code
_entity_poly.pdbx_strand_id
1 'polypeptide(L)'
;MFGFALVGCGDSNTPPLGEVQGQVTFNDAPVDGCNVVFVPLEGGRSSSAVTDSDGRYVLKFNATSAGALVGEHKVQLTTGRDRVASDEGALRDAGRKEFFPKEYNSETTQIVEVSGRKNVIDFHVVGK
;
A
#
# COMPACT_ATOMS: atom_id res chain seq x y z
N MET A 1 -1.38 -28.79 -26.90
CA MET A 1 -2.14 -28.36 -25.72
C MET A 1 -1.87 -26.88 -25.54
N PHE A 2 -2.94 -26.09 -25.45
CA PHE A 2 -3.00 -24.64 -25.64
C PHE A 2 -1.96 -23.85 -24.81
N GLY A 3 -1.15 -23.04 -25.50
CA GLY A 3 -0.35 -21.98 -24.88
C GLY A 3 -1.27 -20.86 -24.42
N PHE A 4 -1.26 -20.60 -23.12
CA PHE A 4 -2.00 -19.49 -22.51
C PHE A 4 -1.11 -18.25 -22.56
N ALA A 5 -1.35 -17.41 -23.56
CA ALA A 5 -0.78 -16.08 -23.66
C ALA A 5 -1.45 -15.18 -22.61
N LEU A 6 -0.76 -14.92 -21.49
CA LEU A 6 -1.05 -13.73 -20.70
C LEU A 6 -0.37 -12.56 -21.40
N VAL A 7 -1.16 -11.87 -22.22
CA VAL A 7 -0.84 -10.54 -22.75
C VAL A 7 -0.72 -9.62 -21.54
N GLY A 8 0.52 -9.43 -21.07
CA GLY A 8 0.88 -8.30 -20.23
C GLY A 8 0.70 -7.04 -21.06
N CYS A 9 -0.47 -6.42 -20.98
CA CYS A 9 -0.72 -5.11 -21.55
C CYS A 9 -0.09 -4.06 -20.61
N GLY A 10 1.24 -4.02 -20.58
CA GLY A 10 2.01 -2.98 -19.94
C GLY A 10 2.49 -2.01 -21.01
N ASP A 11 2.19 -0.72 -20.86
CA ASP A 11 2.82 0.34 -21.64
C ASP A 11 4.33 0.08 -21.70
N SER A 12 4.88 -0.01 -22.91
CA SER A 12 6.24 -0.51 -23.20
C SER A 12 7.38 0.34 -22.62
N ASN A 13 7.07 1.40 -21.88
CA ASN A 13 8.01 2.28 -21.18
C ASN A 13 7.90 2.21 -19.64
N THR A 14 7.08 1.31 -19.08
CA THR A 14 7.00 1.14 -17.63
C THR A 14 8.08 0.14 -17.18
N PRO A 15 8.93 0.47 -16.19
CA PRO A 15 9.87 -0.49 -15.63
C PRO A 15 9.13 -1.73 -15.09
N PRO A 16 9.80 -2.89 -14.98
CA PRO A 16 9.15 -4.11 -14.53
C PRO A 16 8.48 -3.90 -13.17
N LEU A 17 7.21 -4.30 -13.08
CA LEU A 17 6.41 -4.25 -11.87
C LEU A 17 6.25 -5.66 -11.28
N GLY A 18 6.33 -5.77 -9.97
CA GLY A 18 5.88 -6.93 -9.21
C GLY A 18 4.46 -6.71 -8.69
N GLU A 19 3.59 -7.71 -8.80
CA GLU A 19 2.28 -7.66 -8.16
C GLU A 19 2.45 -7.75 -6.65
N VAL A 20 1.85 -6.84 -5.90
CA VAL A 20 1.95 -6.81 -4.44
C VAL A 20 0.56 -6.75 -3.83
N GLN A 21 0.32 -7.68 -2.91
CA GLN A 21 -0.86 -7.73 -2.05
C GLN A 21 -0.45 -8.11 -0.64
N GLY A 22 -1.34 -7.90 0.33
CA GLY A 22 -1.10 -8.33 1.70
C GLY A 22 -2.23 -7.92 2.64
N GLN A 23 -1.97 -8.08 3.92
CA GLN A 23 -2.86 -7.72 5.01
C GLN A 23 -2.14 -6.85 6.04
N VAL A 24 -2.83 -5.86 6.59
CA VAL A 24 -2.38 -5.04 7.71
C VAL A 24 -3.23 -5.36 8.94
N THR A 25 -2.58 -5.69 10.03
CA THR A 25 -3.21 -5.90 11.34
C THR A 25 -2.59 -4.98 12.39
N PHE A 26 -3.37 -4.68 13.44
CA PHE A 26 -2.93 -3.97 14.63
C PHE A 26 -3.40 -4.71 15.87
N ASN A 27 -2.46 -5.16 16.71
CA ASN A 27 -2.75 -6.02 17.86
C ASN A 27 -3.66 -7.19 17.45
N ASP A 28 -3.28 -7.89 16.37
CA ASP A 28 -3.98 -9.03 15.76
C ASP A 28 -5.38 -8.74 15.17
N ALA A 29 -5.84 -7.49 15.19
CA ALA A 29 -7.09 -7.08 14.55
C ALA A 29 -6.85 -6.51 13.13
N PRO A 30 -7.67 -6.83 12.12
CA PRO A 30 -7.54 -6.25 10.80
C PRO A 30 -7.77 -4.73 10.84
N VAL A 31 -7.00 -3.99 10.03
CA VAL A 31 -7.08 -2.53 9.99
C VAL A 31 -7.75 -2.06 8.70
N ASP A 32 -8.96 -1.53 8.80
CA ASP A 32 -9.64 -0.85 7.70
C ASP A 32 -9.02 0.52 7.40
N GLY A 33 -9.01 0.92 6.12
CA GLY A 33 -8.68 2.27 5.71
C GLY A 33 -7.23 2.72 5.98
N CYS A 34 -6.29 1.79 6.19
CA CYS A 34 -4.86 2.09 6.29
C CYS A 34 -4.30 2.42 4.92
N ASN A 35 -3.64 3.57 4.78
CA ASN A 35 -2.89 3.93 3.59
C ASN A 35 -1.52 3.24 3.63
N VAL A 36 -1.29 2.33 2.69
CA VAL A 36 -0.05 1.58 2.52
C VAL A 36 0.71 2.20 1.35
N VAL A 37 1.93 2.67 1.58
CA VAL A 37 2.76 3.32 0.56
C VAL A 37 4.12 2.65 0.48
N PHE A 38 4.52 2.26 -0.72
CA PHE A 38 5.82 1.68 -1.04
C PHE A 38 6.63 2.72 -1.82
N VAL A 39 7.74 3.16 -1.22
CA VAL A 39 8.66 4.16 -1.77
C VAL A 39 9.93 3.45 -2.22
N PRO A 40 10.22 3.36 -3.53
CA PRO A 40 11.42 2.68 -4.02
C PRO A 40 12.70 3.37 -3.52
N LEU A 41 13.65 2.61 -3.00
CA LEU A 41 14.92 3.16 -2.50
C LEU A 41 15.84 3.66 -3.61
N GLU A 42 15.79 3.03 -4.79
CA GLU A 42 16.54 3.46 -5.98
C GLU A 42 15.90 4.67 -6.70
N GLY A 43 14.77 5.16 -6.18
CA GLY A 43 13.99 6.24 -6.77
C GLY A 43 12.95 5.77 -7.77
N GLY A 44 12.14 6.73 -8.24
CA GLY A 44 10.99 6.47 -9.10
C GLY A 44 9.65 6.68 -8.38
N ARG A 45 8.58 6.21 -9.02
CA ARG A 45 7.21 6.45 -8.55
C ARG A 45 6.84 5.49 -7.41
N SER A 46 6.31 6.03 -6.32
CA SER A 46 5.74 5.26 -5.23
C SER A 46 4.42 4.59 -5.64
N SER A 47 4.16 3.43 -5.05
CA SER A 47 2.90 2.70 -5.22
C SER A 47 2.11 2.76 -3.92
N SER A 48 0.79 2.74 -4.01
CA SER A 48 -0.04 2.81 -2.81
C SER A 48 -1.31 1.98 -2.88
N ALA A 49 -1.89 1.71 -1.71
CA ALA A 49 -3.18 1.09 -1.53
C ALA A 49 -3.86 1.61 -0.27
N VAL A 50 -5.17 1.40 -0.18
CA VAL A 50 -5.93 1.56 1.06
C VAL A 50 -6.47 0.19 1.42
N THR A 51 -6.29 -0.24 2.67
CA THR A 51 -6.83 -1.51 3.13
C THR A 51 -8.35 -1.52 3.19
N ASP A 52 -8.96 -2.67 2.93
CA ASP A 52 -10.38 -2.91 3.11
C ASP A 52 -10.74 -3.29 4.56
N SER A 53 -12.01 -3.62 4.82
CA SER A 53 -12.50 -4.00 6.14
C SER A 53 -11.84 -5.25 6.73
N ASP A 54 -11.27 -6.12 5.90
CA ASP A 54 -10.51 -7.30 6.32
C ASP A 54 -9.02 -6.99 6.48
N GLY A 55 -8.62 -5.72 6.35
CA GLY A 55 -7.24 -5.27 6.41
C GLY A 55 -6.43 -5.58 5.16
N ARG A 56 -7.07 -6.05 4.08
CA ARG A 56 -6.35 -6.50 2.87
C ARG A 56 -6.10 -5.34 1.93
N TYR A 57 -4.98 -5.39 1.21
CA TYR A 57 -4.61 -4.38 0.24
C TYR A 57 -4.00 -4.99 -1.03
N VAL A 58 -4.09 -4.24 -2.12
CA VAL A 58 -3.41 -4.51 -3.40
C VAL A 58 -2.80 -3.21 -3.89
N LEU A 59 -1.48 -3.17 -4.06
CA LEU A 59 -0.79 -1.95 -4.49
C LEU A 59 -1.19 -1.57 -5.92
N LYS A 60 -1.32 -0.26 -6.13
CA LYS A 60 -1.47 0.36 -7.43
C LYS A 60 -0.25 1.22 -7.69
N PHE A 61 0.45 0.94 -8.80
CA PHE A 61 1.54 1.76 -9.28
C PHE A 61 1.00 3.03 -9.94
N ASN A 62 -0.07 2.90 -10.71
CA ASN A 62 -0.77 4.02 -11.34
C ASN A 62 -2.26 3.71 -11.52
N ALA A 63 -3.00 4.55 -12.25
CA ALA A 63 -4.44 4.39 -12.45
C ALA A 63 -4.83 3.10 -13.20
N THR A 64 -3.94 2.57 -14.03
CA THR A 64 -4.20 1.41 -14.91
C THR A 64 -3.34 0.19 -14.57
N SER A 65 -2.31 0.33 -13.74
CA SER A 65 -1.32 -0.71 -13.43
C SER A 65 -1.26 -1.01 -11.93
N ALA A 66 -1.44 -2.29 -11.60
CA ALA A 66 -1.24 -2.82 -10.25
C ALA A 66 0.25 -3.12 -9.99
N GLY A 67 0.58 -3.27 -8.71
CA GLY A 67 1.93 -3.63 -8.27
C GLY A 67 2.80 -2.45 -7.87
N ALA A 68 4.10 -2.72 -7.78
CA ALA A 68 5.14 -1.76 -7.48
C ALA A 68 6.40 -2.08 -8.30
N LEU A 69 7.31 -1.11 -8.43
CA LEU A 69 8.60 -1.32 -9.09
C LEU A 69 9.35 -2.49 -8.43
N VAL A 70 10.03 -3.31 -9.22
CA VAL A 70 10.93 -4.35 -8.67
C VAL A 70 12.10 -3.68 -7.94
N GLY A 71 12.50 -4.24 -6.79
CA GLY A 71 13.59 -3.73 -5.96
C GLY A 71 13.17 -3.49 -4.51
N GLU A 72 14.03 -2.80 -3.74
CA GLU A 72 13.76 -2.48 -2.33
C GLU A 72 12.89 -1.23 -2.18
N HIS A 73 11.95 -1.28 -1.24
CA HIS A 73 11.05 -0.18 -0.90
C HIS A 73 11.05 0.10 0.59
N LYS A 74 11.07 1.38 0.93
CA LYS A 74 10.66 1.87 2.24
C LYS A 74 9.13 1.88 2.32
N VAL A 75 8.57 1.27 3.36
CA VAL A 75 7.11 1.15 3.51
C VAL A 75 6.59 2.08 4.58
N GLN A 76 5.57 2.87 4.24
CA GLN A 76 4.85 3.73 5.16
C GLN A 76 3.40 3.27 5.30
N LEU A 77 2.98 3.07 6.54
CA LEU A 77 1.63 2.66 6.92
C LEU A 77 0.99 3.77 7.74
N THR A 78 -0.02 4.43 7.19
CA THR A 78 -0.68 5.57 7.84
C THR A 78 -2.15 5.27 8.04
N THR A 79 -2.61 5.38 9.28
CA THR A 79 -4.04 5.24 9.62
C THR A 79 -4.71 6.59 9.80
N GLY A 80 -3.93 7.63 10.09
CA GLY A 80 -4.41 8.99 10.31
C GLY A 80 -5.07 9.60 9.08
N ARG A 81 -6.26 10.20 9.25
CA ARG A 81 -6.97 10.98 8.23
C ARG A 81 -7.65 12.18 8.86
N ASP A 82 -7.62 13.29 8.17
CA ASP A 82 -8.23 14.52 8.65
C ASP A 82 -9.76 14.48 8.58
N ARG A 83 -10.39 15.31 9.40
CA ARG A 83 -11.82 15.57 9.33
C ARG A 83 -12.12 16.28 8.02
N VAL A 84 -13.11 15.77 7.29
CA VAL A 84 -13.58 16.40 6.05
C VAL A 84 -14.98 16.94 6.30
N ALA A 85 -15.15 18.26 6.13
CA ALA A 85 -16.45 18.93 6.13
C ALA A 85 -16.74 19.51 4.73
N SER A 86 -18.01 19.64 4.36
CA SER A 86 -18.40 20.41 3.18
C SER A 86 -18.20 21.91 3.40
N ASP A 87 -18.25 22.69 2.32
CA ASP A 87 -18.22 24.15 2.38
C ASP A 87 -19.38 24.74 3.21
N GLU A 88 -20.49 23.99 3.32
CA GLU A 88 -21.65 24.31 4.16
C GLU A 88 -21.49 23.85 5.63
N GLY A 89 -20.34 23.28 5.98
CA GLY A 89 -20.02 22.83 7.34
C GLY A 89 -20.52 21.44 7.71
N ALA A 90 -21.14 20.70 6.78
CA ALA A 90 -21.61 19.33 7.06
C ALA A 90 -20.44 18.34 7.09
N LEU A 91 -20.32 17.55 8.16
CA LEU A 91 -19.28 16.53 8.30
C LEU A 91 -19.50 15.41 7.27
N ARG A 92 -18.49 15.17 6.43
CA ARG A 92 -18.43 14.08 5.43
C ARG A 92 -17.55 12.92 5.90
N ASP A 93 -16.47 13.22 6.60
CA ASP A 93 -15.62 12.24 7.28
C ASP A 93 -15.25 12.80 8.66
N ALA A 94 -15.42 11.98 9.71
CA ALA A 94 -15.05 12.34 11.08
C ALA A 94 -13.53 12.30 11.32
N GLY A 95 -12.76 11.86 10.33
CA GLY A 95 -11.33 11.63 10.42
C GLY A 95 -11.00 10.45 11.33
N ARG A 96 -9.71 10.13 11.40
CA ARG A 96 -9.16 9.13 12.32
C ARG A 96 -7.81 9.62 12.81
N LYS A 97 -7.58 9.56 14.12
CA LYS A 97 -6.25 9.84 14.66
C LYS A 97 -5.31 8.68 14.30
N GLU A 98 -4.08 9.01 13.92
CA GLU A 98 -3.02 8.01 13.75
C GLU A 98 -2.84 7.22 15.06
N PHE A 99 -2.85 5.89 14.95
CA PHE A 99 -2.67 4.98 16.08
C PHE A 99 -1.52 4.00 15.89
N PHE A 100 -0.86 3.98 14.74
CA PHE A 100 0.38 3.21 14.57
C PHE A 100 1.56 3.92 15.23
N PRO A 101 2.51 3.15 15.80
CA PRO A 101 3.79 3.69 16.22
C PRO A 101 4.51 4.37 15.05
N LYS A 102 5.30 5.41 15.35
CA LYS A 102 5.99 6.19 14.31
C LYS A 102 6.94 5.38 13.46
N GLU A 103 7.44 4.26 13.99
CA GLU A 103 8.33 3.32 13.31
C GLU A 103 7.66 2.54 12.16
N TYR A 104 6.36 2.76 11.93
CA TYR A 104 5.63 2.27 10.77
C TYR A 104 5.22 3.38 9.79
N ASN A 105 5.39 4.67 10.14
CA ASN A 105 5.03 5.82 9.29
C ASN A 105 6.17 6.83 9.07
N SER A 106 6.18 7.95 9.79
CA SER A 106 7.12 9.06 9.61
C SER A 106 8.56 8.67 9.91
N GLU A 107 8.76 7.72 10.81
CA GLU A 107 10.07 7.20 11.22
C GLU A 107 10.23 5.74 10.79
N THR A 108 9.54 5.34 9.71
CA THR A 108 9.49 3.94 9.31
C THR A 108 10.88 3.34 9.06
N THR A 109 11.07 2.15 9.62
CA THR A 109 12.23 1.28 9.40
C THR A 109 11.89 0.07 8.53
N GLN A 110 10.64 -0.03 8.05
CA GLN A 110 10.16 -1.14 7.25
C GLN A 110 10.75 -1.04 5.84
N ILE A 111 11.67 -1.96 5.52
CA ILE A 111 12.22 -2.16 4.17
C ILE A 111 11.77 -3.53 3.68
N VAL A 112 11.24 -3.59 2.46
CA VAL A 112 10.79 -4.83 1.82
C VAL A 112 11.31 -4.91 0.40
N GLU A 113 11.56 -6.12 -0.08
CA GLU A 113 11.93 -6.38 -1.47
C GLU A 113 10.69 -6.79 -2.29
N VAL A 114 10.50 -6.15 -3.43
CA VAL A 114 9.48 -6.52 -4.42
C VAL A 114 10.17 -7.26 -5.55
N SER A 115 9.82 -8.53 -5.73
CA SER A 115 10.28 -9.33 -6.86
C SER A 115 9.40 -9.09 -8.09
N GLY A 116 9.89 -9.43 -9.29
CA GLY A 116 9.10 -9.39 -10.54
C GLY A 116 8.00 -10.46 -10.66
N ARG A 117 7.59 -11.07 -9.54
CA ARG A 117 6.51 -12.06 -9.45
C ARG A 117 5.41 -11.53 -8.53
N LYS A 118 4.51 -12.42 -8.12
CA LYS A 118 3.55 -12.14 -7.06
C LYS A 118 4.27 -12.08 -5.71
N ASN A 119 4.03 -11.00 -4.96
CA ASN A 119 4.54 -10.78 -3.63
C ASN A 119 3.35 -10.69 -2.65
N VAL A 120 3.41 -11.47 -1.58
CA VAL A 120 2.47 -11.38 -0.45
C VAL A 120 3.25 -10.82 0.73
N ILE A 121 2.91 -9.61 1.16
CA ILE A 121 3.67 -8.87 2.18
C ILE A 121 2.68 -8.43 3.26
N ASP A 122 2.69 -9.10 4.40
CA ASP A 122 1.77 -8.78 5.50
C ASP A 122 2.47 -7.95 6.58
N PHE A 123 1.75 -6.98 7.14
CA PHE A 123 2.23 -6.11 8.21
C PHE A 123 1.46 -6.39 9.50
N HIS A 124 2.18 -6.88 10.50
CA HIS A 124 1.66 -7.14 11.84
C HIS A 124 2.14 -6.03 12.77
N VAL A 125 1.32 -4.99 12.91
CA VAL A 125 1.64 -3.83 13.75
C VAL A 125 1.25 -4.14 15.19
N VAL A 126 2.14 -3.83 16.14
CA VAL A 126 1.87 -4.01 17.56
C VAL A 126 1.97 -2.65 18.24
N GLY A 127 0.97 -2.32 19.06
CA GLY A 127 1.02 -1.16 19.93
C GLY A 127 2.08 -1.36 21.02
N LYS A 128 2.83 -0.30 21.32
CA LYS A 128 3.70 -0.27 22.51
C LYS A 128 2.90 0.10 23.75
#